data_AF-A0A951K218-F1
#
_entry.id   AF-A0A951K218-F1
#
_cell.length_a   1.000
_cell.length_b   1.000
_cell.length_c   1.000
_cell.angle_alpha   90.00
_cell.angle_beta   90.00
_cell.angle_gamma   90.00
#
_symmetry.space_group_name_H-M   'P 1'
#
loop_
_entity.id
_entity.type
_entity.pdbx_description
1 polymer ?
#
loop_
_entity_poly.entity_id
_entity_poly.type
_entity_poly.pdbx_seq_one_letter_code
_entity_poly.pdbx_strand_id
1 'polypeptide(L)'
;MALGVAGTRVGCWTDRTNHTGCTVVLSAPGSQGAIAVRGGAPGTREAAALGATGNVRECHAVVLSGGSAFGLATADGVVDWCAAHGIGYDKTVAVIPIVGAAIVFDLRTPDGPRPGRDAGWSACEAAGEDDPPQGSVGVGAGCTVGKIGGLEWGSKGGQGWAVQEAAGIRVGALMAVNALGDVLDERGDVLAGSRAPDDVVRYPAATSLGPPPADAAHAADVADVALEHTVIGCLVTNARLSKPDAVRAADLAHTGIARSISPAHTSMDGDALFLLSAQQVDASVDLVADLGARAVAAAIRSAVRHADGMPGFPADPRAH
;
A
#
# COMPACT_ATOMS: atom_id res chain seq x y z
N MET A 1 -12.94 3.51 -15.31
CA MET A 1 -12.66 2.41 -14.36
C MET A 1 -11.80 3.02 -13.27
N ALA A 2 -12.19 2.96 -12.01
CA ALA A 2 -11.26 3.14 -10.92
C ALA A 2 -11.23 1.79 -10.20
N LEU A 3 -10.20 1.02 -10.52
CA LEU A 3 -9.90 -0.30 -10.00
C LEU A 3 -11.04 -1.33 -10.24
N GLY A 4 -11.75 -1.18 -11.35
CA GLY A 4 -12.77 -2.14 -11.81
C GLY A 4 -14.13 -2.06 -11.12
N VAL A 5 -14.36 -1.11 -10.21
CA VAL A 5 -15.63 -0.94 -9.48
C VAL A 5 -16.22 0.44 -9.77
N ALA A 6 -17.45 0.48 -10.27
CA ALA A 6 -18.14 1.73 -10.59
C ALA A 6 -18.45 2.54 -9.32
N GLY A 7 -18.30 3.87 -9.40
CA GLY A 7 -18.50 4.79 -8.28
C GLY A 7 -17.28 4.96 -7.37
N THR A 8 -16.27 4.10 -7.49
CA THR A 8 -14.95 4.34 -6.91
C THR A 8 -14.26 5.46 -7.67
N ARG A 9 -13.50 6.31 -6.99
CA ARG A 9 -12.62 7.31 -7.61
C ARG A 9 -11.24 7.28 -6.99
N VAL A 10 -10.20 7.53 -7.78
CA VAL A 10 -8.83 7.59 -7.27
C VAL A 10 -8.15 8.87 -7.72
N GLY A 11 -7.46 9.55 -6.79
CA GLY A 11 -6.72 10.77 -7.07
C GLY A 11 -5.37 10.78 -6.35
N CYS A 12 -4.42 11.52 -6.91
CA CYS A 12 -3.04 11.58 -6.44
C CYS A 12 -2.60 13.04 -6.24
N TRP A 13 -1.84 13.29 -5.18
CA TRP A 13 -1.02 14.48 -5.05
C TRP A 13 0.45 14.06 -5.00
N THR A 14 1.30 14.71 -5.81
CA THR A 14 2.71 14.32 -5.97
C THR A 14 3.62 15.52 -5.81
N ASP A 15 4.55 15.46 -4.86
CA ASP A 15 5.70 16.35 -4.81
C ASP A 15 6.88 15.68 -5.51
N ARG A 16 7.09 16.07 -6.78
CA ARG A 16 8.16 15.52 -7.61
C ARG A 16 9.54 15.99 -7.19
N THR A 17 9.64 17.14 -6.52
CA THR A 17 10.93 17.71 -6.10
C THR A 17 11.45 16.97 -4.87
N ASN A 18 10.57 16.66 -3.93
CA ASN A 18 10.93 16.00 -2.68
C ASN A 18 10.67 14.49 -2.69
N HIS A 19 10.20 13.95 -3.81
CA HIS A 19 9.90 12.53 -4.00
C HIS A 19 8.97 11.97 -2.91
N THR A 20 7.83 12.64 -2.69
CA THR A 20 6.80 12.17 -1.76
C THR A 20 5.41 12.49 -2.32
N GLY A 21 4.36 11.95 -1.70
CA GLY A 21 2.99 12.21 -2.12
C GLY A 21 1.97 11.36 -1.38
N CYS A 22 0.72 11.51 -1.78
CA CYS A 22 -0.37 10.69 -1.28
C CYS A 22 -1.35 10.31 -2.40
N THR A 23 -2.05 9.21 -2.20
CA THR A 23 -3.05 8.67 -3.12
C THR A 23 -4.31 8.34 -2.34
N VAL A 24 -5.43 8.88 -2.79
CA VAL A 24 -6.74 8.73 -2.15
C VAL A 24 -7.62 7.84 -3.01
N VAL A 25 -8.21 6.82 -2.40
CA VAL A 25 -9.27 5.99 -2.98
C VAL A 25 -10.59 6.41 -2.31
N LEU A 26 -11.43 7.15 -3.02
CA LEU A 26 -12.79 7.47 -2.61
C LEU A 26 -13.68 6.27 -2.95
N SER A 27 -14.41 5.77 -1.95
CA SER A 27 -15.23 4.57 -2.10
C SER A 27 -16.49 4.83 -2.93
N ALA A 28 -16.98 3.81 -3.63
CA ALA A 28 -18.36 3.82 -4.09
C ALA A 28 -19.32 3.98 -2.89
N PRO A 29 -20.44 4.73 -3.02
CA PRO A 29 -21.38 4.94 -1.92
C PRO A 29 -21.85 3.62 -1.28
N GLY A 30 -21.92 3.56 0.05
CA GLY A 30 -22.33 2.37 0.80
C GLY A 30 -21.27 1.28 0.93
N SER A 31 -20.00 1.55 0.58
CA SER A 31 -18.95 0.53 0.61
C SER A 31 -18.62 0.05 2.02
N GLN A 32 -18.71 -1.26 2.25
CA GLN A 32 -18.22 -1.91 3.47
C GLN A 32 -16.70 -1.79 3.55
N GLY A 33 -16.20 -1.14 4.61
CA GLY A 33 -14.78 -0.98 4.86
C GLY A 33 -14.21 -2.08 5.77
N ALA A 34 -12.97 -2.48 5.52
CA ALA A 34 -12.18 -3.34 6.38
C ALA A 34 -10.68 -3.03 6.27
N ILE A 35 -9.89 -3.51 7.24
CA ILE A 35 -8.43 -3.47 7.20
C ILE A 35 -7.84 -4.76 7.81
N ALA A 36 -6.72 -5.20 7.26
CA ALA A 36 -5.84 -6.19 7.86
C ALA A 36 -4.40 -5.66 7.92
N VAL A 37 -3.79 -5.73 9.11
CA VAL A 37 -2.40 -5.31 9.35
C VAL A 37 -1.57 -6.55 9.70
N ARG A 38 -0.40 -6.67 9.08
CA ARG A 38 0.51 -7.82 9.25
C ARG A 38 1.94 -7.43 9.58
N GLY A 39 2.40 -6.25 9.13
CA GLY A 39 3.72 -5.75 9.46
C GLY A 39 3.91 -5.45 10.95
N GLY A 40 5.16 -5.52 11.43
CA GLY A 40 5.54 -5.20 12.81
C GLY A 40 5.57 -3.71 13.16
N ALA A 41 5.64 -2.81 12.18
CA ALA A 41 5.74 -1.35 12.39
C ALA A 41 4.67 -0.54 11.61
N PRO A 42 3.36 -0.76 11.86
CA PRO A 42 2.31 -0.10 11.09
C PRO A 42 2.08 1.35 11.54
N GLY A 43 2.00 2.27 10.58
CA GLY A 43 1.44 3.61 10.80
C GLY A 43 0.05 3.69 10.18
N THR A 44 -1.00 3.74 11.00
CA THR A 44 -2.39 3.70 10.52
C THR A 44 -3.33 4.66 11.26
N ARG A 45 -4.42 5.04 10.60
CA ARG A 45 -5.58 5.75 11.16
C ARG A 45 -6.87 4.98 10.85
N GLU A 46 -7.84 5.03 11.77
CA GLU A 46 -9.12 4.29 11.71
C GLU A 46 -8.99 2.76 11.69
N ALA A 47 -7.80 2.21 11.96
CA ALA A 47 -7.59 0.77 11.89
C ALA A 47 -8.45 -0.02 12.90
N ALA A 48 -8.63 0.50 14.12
CA ALA A 48 -9.47 -0.13 15.13
C ALA A 48 -10.96 -0.14 14.73
N ALA A 49 -11.45 0.93 14.11
CA ALA A 49 -12.82 1.03 13.64
C ALA A 49 -13.09 0.13 12.43
N LEU A 50 -12.10 -0.03 11.55
CA LEU A 50 -12.20 -0.83 10.34
C LEU A 50 -11.86 -2.32 10.56
N GLY A 51 -11.16 -2.66 11.63
CA GLY A 51 -10.74 -4.02 11.97
C GLY A 51 -11.88 -4.94 12.44
N ALA A 52 -11.51 -6.17 12.80
CA ALA A 52 -12.45 -7.25 13.14
C ALA A 52 -13.39 -6.94 14.31
N THR A 53 -12.94 -6.12 15.26
CA THR A 53 -13.69 -5.77 16.47
C THR A 53 -14.48 -4.46 16.32
N GLY A 54 -14.29 -3.75 15.21
CA GLY A 54 -14.97 -2.49 14.91
C GLY A 54 -16.40 -2.69 14.40
N ASN A 55 -17.29 -1.76 14.74
CA ASN A 55 -18.69 -1.79 14.32
C ASN A 55 -19.00 -0.85 13.14
N VAL A 56 -18.01 -0.09 12.66
CA VAL A 56 -18.16 0.80 11.52
C VAL A 56 -18.37 -0.02 10.26
N ARG A 57 -19.45 0.24 9.54
CA ARG A 57 -19.78 -0.46 8.30
C ARG A 57 -19.12 0.20 7.10
N GLU A 58 -19.36 1.48 6.92
CA GLU A 58 -18.97 2.22 5.73
C GLU A 58 -17.63 2.92 5.93
N CYS A 59 -16.73 2.73 4.97
CA CYS A 59 -15.49 3.50 4.85
C CYS A 59 -15.58 4.32 3.59
N HIS A 60 -15.43 5.63 3.70
CA HIS A 60 -15.77 6.57 2.64
C HIS A 60 -14.55 6.90 1.77
N ALA A 61 -13.36 6.79 2.35
CA ALA A 61 -12.11 6.96 1.65
C ALA A 61 -10.97 6.21 2.36
N VAL A 62 -9.95 5.86 1.59
CA VAL A 62 -8.65 5.42 2.10
C VAL A 62 -7.57 6.33 1.52
N VAL A 63 -6.67 6.82 2.37
CA VAL A 63 -5.46 7.54 1.92
C VAL A 63 -4.21 6.73 2.21
N LEU A 64 -3.41 6.52 1.18
CA LEU A 64 -2.06 5.97 1.27
C LEU A 64 -1.10 7.15 1.14
N SER A 65 -0.16 7.33 2.08
CA SER A 65 0.69 8.53 2.09
C SER A 65 2.15 8.23 2.39
N GLY A 66 3.05 9.00 1.79
CA GLY A 66 4.41 9.17 2.29
C GLY A 66 4.46 9.98 3.58
N GLY A 67 5.66 10.26 4.06
CA GLY A 67 5.92 11.11 5.22
C GLY A 67 5.95 10.39 6.57
N SER A 68 5.95 9.05 6.59
CA SER A 68 5.81 8.25 7.81
C SER A 68 4.63 8.74 8.67
N ALA A 69 4.70 8.69 10.00
CA ALA A 69 3.63 9.08 10.91
C ALA A 69 3.08 10.49 10.66
N PHE A 70 3.90 11.44 10.16
CA PHE A 70 3.43 12.78 9.79
C PHE A 70 2.41 12.76 8.66
N GLY A 71 2.58 11.83 7.72
CA GLY A 71 1.68 11.62 6.58
C GLY A 71 0.25 11.26 6.97
N LEU A 72 0.00 10.79 8.20
CA LEU A 72 -1.35 10.55 8.71
C LEU A 72 -2.19 11.83 8.74
N ALA A 73 -1.56 13.01 8.75
CA ALA A 73 -2.23 14.30 8.63
C ALA A 73 -2.94 14.50 7.27
N THR A 74 -2.57 13.75 6.22
CA THR A 74 -3.31 13.78 4.94
C THR A 74 -4.77 13.36 5.11
N ALA A 75 -5.05 12.45 6.05
CA ALA A 75 -6.40 12.00 6.33
C ALA A 75 -7.32 13.13 6.81
N ASP A 76 -6.77 14.16 7.47
CA ASP A 76 -7.57 15.32 7.86
C ASP A 76 -8.13 16.07 6.65
N GLY A 77 -7.32 16.25 5.60
CA GLY A 77 -7.77 16.91 4.38
C GLY A 77 -8.82 16.12 3.64
N VAL A 78 -8.70 14.79 3.67
CA VAL A 78 -9.71 13.88 3.09
C VAL A 78 -11.01 13.91 3.91
N VAL A 79 -10.93 13.97 5.25
CA VAL A 79 -12.10 14.14 6.11
C VAL A 79 -12.80 15.46 5.80
N ASP A 80 -12.07 16.57 5.78
CA ASP A 80 -12.65 17.89 5.48
C ASP A 80 -13.30 17.90 4.10
N TRP A 81 -12.62 17.33 3.09
CA TRP A 81 -13.14 17.27 1.73
C TRP A 81 -14.43 16.45 1.66
N CYS A 82 -14.43 15.25 2.25
CA CYS A 82 -15.62 14.39 2.31
C CYS A 82 -16.79 15.10 3.02
N ALA A 83 -16.53 15.75 4.16
CA ALA A 83 -17.56 16.48 4.90
C ALA A 83 -18.14 17.64 4.09
N ALA A 84 -17.30 18.42 3.40
CA ALA A 84 -17.71 19.53 2.53
C ALA A 84 -18.57 19.06 1.34
N HIS A 85 -18.42 17.80 0.91
CA HIS A 85 -19.15 17.18 -0.19
C HIS A 85 -20.30 16.28 0.28
N GLY A 86 -20.64 16.28 1.57
CA GLY A 86 -21.74 15.47 2.11
C GLY A 86 -21.49 13.96 2.10
N ILE A 87 -20.23 13.54 2.07
CA ILE A 87 -19.81 12.13 2.05
C ILE A 87 -19.44 11.71 3.48
N GLY A 88 -20.27 10.88 4.09
CA GLY A 88 -20.06 10.43 5.46
C GLY A 88 -21.34 9.89 6.07
N TYR A 89 -21.26 9.47 7.32
CA TYR A 89 -22.46 9.22 8.11
C TYR A 89 -23.18 10.54 8.38
N ASP A 90 -24.37 10.70 7.82
CA ASP A 90 -25.26 11.80 8.18
C ASP A 90 -25.73 11.60 9.63
N LYS A 91 -25.17 12.40 10.53
CA LYS A 91 -25.70 12.62 11.86
C LYS A 91 -26.43 13.95 11.80
N THR A 92 -27.56 14.06 12.48
CA THR A 92 -28.42 15.27 12.52
C THR A 92 -27.68 16.61 12.72
N VAL A 93 -26.46 16.58 13.29
CA VAL A 93 -25.61 17.74 13.55
C VAL A 93 -24.45 17.92 12.55
N ALA A 94 -23.99 16.87 11.88
CA ALA A 94 -22.84 16.89 10.99
C ALA A 94 -22.74 15.59 10.16
N VAL A 95 -22.13 15.71 8.98
CA VAL A 95 -21.64 14.56 8.21
C VAL A 95 -20.33 14.09 8.82
N ILE A 96 -20.23 12.79 9.17
CA ILE A 96 -19.06 12.19 9.82
C ILE A 96 -18.38 11.20 8.84
N PRO A 97 -17.33 11.62 8.12
CA PRO A 97 -16.57 10.74 7.26
C PRO A 97 -15.72 9.77 8.09
N ILE A 98 -15.69 8.52 7.66
CA ILE A 98 -14.71 7.52 8.08
C ILE A 98 -13.67 7.38 6.99
N VAL A 99 -12.42 7.72 7.33
CA VAL A 99 -11.29 7.74 6.40
C VAL A 99 -10.16 6.90 6.95
N GLY A 100 -9.92 5.75 6.32
CA GLY A 100 -8.75 4.93 6.61
C GLY A 100 -7.46 5.59 6.13
N ALA A 101 -6.36 5.42 6.87
CA ALA A 101 -5.05 5.83 6.38
C ALA A 101 -3.97 4.82 6.72
N ALA A 102 -3.02 4.66 5.81
CA ALA A 102 -1.74 4.00 6.08
C ALA A 102 -0.60 4.80 5.45
N ILE A 103 0.59 4.72 6.06
CA ILE A 103 1.75 5.51 5.65
C ILE A 103 2.94 4.64 5.28
N VAL A 104 3.81 5.16 4.42
CA VAL A 104 5.14 4.62 4.16
C VAL A 104 6.20 5.59 4.66
N PHE A 105 7.36 5.06 5.03
CA PHE A 105 8.55 5.87 5.31
C PHE A 105 9.30 6.20 4.01
N ASP A 106 9.23 7.46 3.58
CA ASP A 106 9.96 8.00 2.42
C ASP A 106 10.78 9.27 2.74
N LEU A 107 10.96 9.57 4.03
CA LEU A 107 11.74 10.72 4.48
C LEU A 107 13.23 10.57 4.09
N ARG A 108 13.86 11.65 3.65
CA ARG A 108 15.28 11.69 3.25
C ARG A 108 16.09 12.77 3.96
N THR A 109 15.43 13.79 4.50
CA THR A 109 16.05 14.84 5.32
C THR A 109 15.17 15.11 6.54
N PRO A 110 15.76 15.53 7.68
CA PRO A 110 14.99 15.80 8.90
C PRO A 110 13.86 16.81 8.69
N ASP A 111 14.09 17.86 7.90
CA ASP A 111 13.14 18.96 7.69
C ASP A 111 12.54 18.98 6.26
N GLY A 112 12.60 17.85 5.55
CA GLY A 112 12.04 17.75 4.20
C GLY A 112 10.51 17.96 4.18
N PRO A 113 9.95 18.54 3.10
CA PRO A 113 8.51 18.64 2.89
C PRO A 113 7.81 17.28 2.99
N ARG A 114 6.59 17.28 3.53
CA ARG A 114 5.83 16.05 3.80
C ARG A 114 4.36 16.24 3.39
N PRO A 115 3.67 15.19 2.93
CA PRO A 115 2.23 15.26 2.69
C PRO A 115 1.49 15.59 4.00
N GLY A 116 0.54 16.53 3.92
CA GLY A 116 -0.30 16.95 5.04
C GLY A 116 -1.74 17.18 4.61
N ARG A 117 -2.50 17.94 5.40
CA ARG A 117 -3.93 18.24 5.15
C ARG A 117 -4.18 18.69 3.71
N ASP A 118 -3.46 19.69 3.23
CA ASP A 118 -3.66 20.24 1.87
C ASP A 118 -3.37 19.22 0.75
N ALA A 119 -2.39 18.33 0.96
CA ALA A 119 -2.09 17.26 0.02
C ALA A 119 -3.25 16.25 -0.05
N GLY A 120 -3.81 15.85 1.10
CA GLY A 120 -4.98 14.98 1.17
C GLY A 120 -6.23 15.57 0.49
N TRP A 121 -6.49 16.86 0.73
CA TRP A 121 -7.57 17.59 0.04
C TRP A 121 -7.34 17.63 -1.48
N SER A 122 -6.13 18.01 -1.91
CA SER A 122 -5.78 18.11 -3.33
C SER A 122 -5.87 16.77 -4.05
N ALA A 123 -5.51 15.66 -3.38
CA ALA A 123 -5.68 14.32 -3.93
C ALA A 123 -7.16 13.95 -4.11
N CYS A 124 -8.07 14.44 -3.25
CA CYS A 124 -9.51 14.26 -3.44
C CYS A 124 -10.06 15.08 -4.61
N GLU A 125 -9.62 16.33 -4.77
CA GLU A 125 -9.97 17.18 -5.92
C GLU A 125 -9.53 16.55 -7.25
N ALA A 126 -8.37 15.89 -7.25
CA ALA A 126 -7.84 15.19 -8.41
C ALA A 126 -8.51 13.81 -8.65
N ALA A 127 -9.40 13.35 -7.77
CA ALA A 127 -9.94 12.00 -7.85
C ALA A 127 -10.96 11.84 -8.98
N GLY A 128 -10.62 10.99 -9.95
CA GLY A 128 -11.45 10.67 -11.12
C GLY A 128 -11.93 9.22 -11.12
N GLU A 129 -12.84 8.91 -12.06
CA GLU A 129 -13.30 7.54 -12.30
C GLU A 129 -12.37 6.72 -13.20
N ASP A 130 -11.23 7.28 -13.60
CA ASP A 130 -10.17 6.60 -14.32
C ASP A 130 -9.15 6.00 -13.37
N ASP A 131 -8.44 4.97 -13.85
CA ASP A 131 -7.43 4.30 -13.05
C ASP A 131 -6.25 5.26 -12.87
N PRO A 132 -5.65 5.33 -11.66
CA PRO A 132 -4.61 6.30 -11.40
C PRO A 132 -3.34 5.98 -12.22
N PRO A 133 -2.48 6.99 -12.44
CA PRO A 133 -1.16 6.73 -12.99
C PRO A 133 -0.35 5.78 -12.08
N GLN A 134 0.56 5.01 -12.66
CA GLN A 134 1.43 4.05 -11.97
C GLN A 134 2.86 4.55 -11.90
N GLY A 135 3.69 3.93 -11.05
CA GLY A 135 5.10 4.26 -10.89
C GLY A 135 5.36 5.34 -9.84
N SER A 136 6.15 6.33 -10.22
CA SER A 136 6.70 7.39 -9.34
C SER A 136 5.75 8.58 -9.18
N VAL A 137 4.51 8.30 -8.76
CA VAL A 137 3.42 9.26 -8.59
C VAL A 137 2.65 8.97 -7.30
N GLY A 138 1.97 9.98 -6.76
CA GLY A 138 1.21 9.87 -5.51
C GLY A 138 2.09 9.34 -4.37
N VAL A 139 1.56 8.40 -3.59
CA VAL A 139 2.33 7.68 -2.56
C VAL A 139 3.55 6.92 -3.11
N GLY A 140 3.53 6.56 -4.39
CA GLY A 140 4.62 5.86 -5.08
C GLY A 140 5.87 6.71 -5.33
N ALA A 141 5.77 8.04 -5.21
CA ALA A 141 6.86 8.96 -5.53
C ALA A 141 8.15 8.65 -4.74
N GLY A 142 8.03 8.39 -3.43
CA GLY A 142 9.16 8.12 -2.53
C GLY A 142 9.43 6.64 -2.23
N CYS A 143 8.60 5.74 -2.78
CA CYS A 143 8.68 4.31 -2.55
C CYS A 143 9.97 3.69 -3.11
N THR A 144 10.55 2.76 -2.35
CA THR A 144 11.82 2.05 -2.62
C THR A 144 11.74 0.58 -2.21
N VAL A 145 12.45 -0.29 -2.92
CA VAL A 145 12.43 -1.75 -2.72
C VAL A 145 13.83 -2.33 -2.64
N GLY A 146 13.97 -3.57 -2.15
CA GLY A 146 15.23 -4.30 -2.19
C GLY A 146 16.31 -3.70 -1.30
N LYS A 147 15.95 -3.43 -0.05
CA LYS A 147 16.83 -2.81 0.96
C LYS A 147 17.49 -3.84 1.88
N ILE A 148 17.38 -5.14 1.55
CA ILE A 148 17.92 -6.23 2.36
C ILE A 148 19.43 -6.15 2.58
N GLY A 149 20.20 -5.51 1.69
CA GLY A 149 21.64 -5.29 1.86
C GLY A 149 22.00 -3.91 2.43
N GLY A 150 21.02 -3.07 2.78
CA GLY A 150 21.20 -1.65 3.08
C GLY A 150 20.38 -0.75 2.16
N LEU A 151 20.03 0.45 2.64
CA LEU A 151 19.20 1.40 1.91
C LEU A 151 19.86 1.87 0.61
N GLU A 152 21.18 2.06 0.63
CA GLU A 152 21.99 2.53 -0.51
C GLU A 152 21.98 1.57 -1.71
N TRP A 153 21.65 0.30 -1.46
CA TRP A 153 21.52 -0.73 -2.49
C TRP A 153 20.11 -0.85 -3.05
N GLY A 154 19.16 -0.11 -2.48
CA GLY A 154 17.77 -0.14 -2.91
C GLY A 154 17.58 0.26 -4.38
N SER A 155 16.44 -0.18 -4.90
CA SER A 155 15.92 0.20 -6.21
C SER A 155 14.63 0.99 -6.04
N LYS A 156 14.21 1.67 -7.10
CA LYS A 156 12.96 2.45 -7.09
C LYS A 156 11.76 1.51 -6.97
N GLY A 157 10.89 1.80 -6.01
CA GLY A 157 9.55 1.22 -5.90
C GLY A 157 8.51 2.10 -6.60
N GLY A 158 7.25 2.01 -6.21
CA GLY A 158 6.23 2.88 -6.80
C GLY A 158 4.85 2.59 -6.26
N GLN A 159 3.85 3.19 -6.92
CA GLN A 159 2.48 2.73 -6.81
C GLN A 159 2.08 1.96 -8.06
N GLY A 160 1.28 0.92 -7.92
CA GLY A 160 0.77 0.14 -9.04
C GLY A 160 -0.60 -0.40 -8.74
N TRP A 161 -1.33 -0.76 -9.79
CA TRP A 161 -2.64 -1.35 -9.65
C TRP A 161 -2.85 -2.51 -10.61
N ALA A 162 -3.81 -3.37 -10.27
CA ALA A 162 -4.28 -4.43 -11.13
C ALA A 162 -5.73 -4.76 -10.78
N VAL A 163 -6.47 -5.30 -11.75
CA VAL A 163 -7.85 -5.77 -11.58
C VAL A 163 -7.94 -7.23 -12.00
N GLN A 164 -8.58 -8.03 -11.15
CA GLN A 164 -8.87 -9.45 -11.41
C GLN A 164 -10.38 -9.65 -11.45
N GLU A 165 -10.86 -10.47 -12.37
CA GLU A 165 -12.28 -10.73 -12.56
C GLU A 165 -12.55 -12.22 -12.78
N ALA A 166 -13.51 -12.77 -12.04
CA ALA A 166 -14.04 -14.11 -12.27
C ALA A 166 -15.48 -14.19 -11.79
N ALA A 167 -16.34 -14.90 -12.54
CA ALA A 167 -17.74 -15.12 -12.19
C ALA A 167 -18.53 -13.85 -11.82
N GLY A 168 -18.25 -12.72 -12.51
CA GLY A 168 -18.90 -11.43 -12.26
C GLY A 168 -18.40 -10.68 -11.02
N ILE A 169 -17.44 -11.25 -10.28
CA ILE A 169 -16.76 -10.60 -9.16
C ILE A 169 -15.48 -9.94 -9.67
N ARG A 170 -15.31 -8.68 -9.30
CA ARG A 170 -14.12 -7.88 -9.61
C ARG A 170 -13.41 -7.54 -8.31
N VAL A 171 -12.09 -7.67 -8.32
CA VAL A 171 -11.23 -7.19 -7.24
C VAL A 171 -10.10 -6.39 -7.86
N GLY A 172 -10.11 -5.09 -7.64
CA GLY A 172 -9.01 -4.19 -7.95
C GLY A 172 -8.11 -4.01 -6.74
N ALA A 173 -6.81 -3.87 -6.94
CA ALA A 173 -5.86 -3.53 -5.90
C ALA A 173 -5.01 -2.33 -6.35
N LEU A 174 -4.83 -1.37 -5.46
CA LEU A 174 -3.85 -0.29 -5.58
C LEU A 174 -2.83 -0.45 -4.46
N MET A 175 -1.56 -0.54 -4.81
CA MET A 175 -0.46 -0.88 -3.91
C MET A 175 0.62 0.18 -3.97
N ALA A 176 1.12 0.62 -2.81
CA ALA A 176 2.35 1.38 -2.64
C ALA A 176 3.46 0.45 -2.14
N VAL A 177 4.57 0.40 -2.86
CA VAL A 177 5.60 -0.63 -2.67
C VAL A 177 6.89 -0.02 -2.13
N ASN A 178 6.98 0.13 -0.80
CA ASN A 178 8.17 0.58 -0.08
C ASN A 178 8.83 -0.57 0.70
N ALA A 179 8.99 -1.73 0.06
CA ALA A 179 9.34 -3.00 0.69
C ALA A 179 10.80 -3.10 1.15
N LEU A 180 11.06 -3.77 2.28
CA LEU A 180 12.42 -4.22 2.61
C LEU A 180 12.93 -5.22 1.58
N GLY A 181 12.09 -6.21 1.25
CA GLY A 181 12.42 -7.30 0.34
C GLY A 181 12.51 -6.91 -1.13
N ASP A 182 12.96 -7.88 -1.91
CA ASP A 182 13.00 -7.84 -3.36
C ASP A 182 11.63 -8.19 -3.93
N VAL A 183 11.20 -7.50 -5.00
CA VAL A 183 10.01 -7.81 -5.77
C VAL A 183 10.32 -8.92 -6.77
N LEU A 184 9.48 -9.95 -6.81
CA LEU A 184 9.64 -11.16 -7.62
C LEU A 184 8.68 -11.18 -8.82
N ASP A 185 9.11 -11.80 -9.92
CA ASP A 185 8.31 -12.11 -11.10
C ASP A 185 7.51 -13.43 -10.93
N GLU A 186 6.77 -13.87 -11.96
CA GLU A 186 5.82 -15.00 -11.86
C GLU A 186 6.54 -16.33 -11.63
N ARG A 187 7.83 -16.38 -11.98
CA ARG A 187 8.71 -17.55 -11.84
C ARG A 187 9.46 -17.54 -10.51
N GLY A 188 9.40 -16.43 -9.78
CA GLY A 188 10.14 -16.22 -8.54
C GLY A 188 11.52 -15.58 -8.74
N ASP A 189 11.83 -15.11 -9.95
CA ASP A 189 13.05 -14.37 -10.23
C ASP A 189 12.92 -12.93 -9.72
N VAL A 190 14.03 -12.29 -9.34
CA VAL A 190 13.98 -10.88 -8.91
C VAL A 190 13.62 -9.98 -10.09
N LEU A 191 12.49 -9.29 -9.97
CA LEU A 191 11.98 -8.29 -10.91
C LEU A 191 12.49 -6.89 -10.59
N ALA A 192 12.55 -6.54 -9.30
CA ALA A 192 13.17 -5.31 -8.82
C ALA A 192 13.65 -5.52 -7.39
N GLY A 193 14.90 -5.19 -7.08
CA GLY A 193 15.45 -5.56 -5.79
C GLY A 193 16.80 -4.94 -5.47
N SER A 194 17.44 -5.49 -4.45
CA SER A 194 18.74 -5.06 -3.96
C SER A 194 19.78 -5.16 -5.05
N ARG A 195 20.55 -4.08 -5.18
CA ARG A 195 21.72 -3.97 -6.05
C ARG A 195 23.02 -4.29 -5.32
N ALA A 196 22.93 -4.77 -4.08
CA ALA A 196 24.09 -5.12 -3.27
C ALA A 196 24.89 -6.24 -3.96
N PRO A 197 26.23 -6.18 -3.93
CA PRO A 197 27.10 -7.31 -4.26
C PRO A 197 26.79 -8.56 -3.41
N ASP A 198 27.30 -9.72 -3.85
CA ASP A 198 27.04 -11.01 -3.20
C ASP A 198 27.72 -11.15 -1.82
N ASP A 199 28.80 -10.40 -1.58
CA ASP A 199 29.55 -10.39 -0.32
C ASP A 199 28.94 -9.47 0.76
N VAL A 200 27.90 -8.69 0.41
CA VAL A 200 27.16 -7.88 1.37
C VAL A 200 26.17 -8.74 2.14
N VAL A 201 26.18 -8.62 3.48
CA VAL A 201 25.24 -9.30 4.37
C VAL A 201 23.81 -8.84 4.07
N ARG A 202 22.88 -9.80 3.94
CA ARG A 202 21.47 -9.53 3.63
C ARG A 202 20.57 -9.84 4.82
N TYR A 203 19.53 -9.05 5.02
CA TYR A 203 18.44 -9.35 5.94
C TYR A 203 17.44 -10.34 5.32
N PRO A 204 16.93 -11.31 6.10
CA PRO A 204 17.46 -11.79 7.38
C PRO A 204 18.82 -12.44 7.15
N ALA A 205 19.77 -12.24 8.09
CA ALA A 205 21.13 -12.77 8.00
C ALA A 205 21.21 -14.31 7.80
N ALA A 206 20.11 -15.02 8.07
CA ALA A 206 19.99 -16.47 7.95
C ALA A 206 19.36 -16.96 6.62
N THR A 207 19.13 -16.09 5.62
CA THR A 207 18.39 -16.48 4.39
C THR A 207 19.23 -17.03 3.25
N SER A 208 20.55 -16.97 3.33
CA SER A 208 21.36 -17.89 2.52
C SER A 208 21.11 -19.31 3.05
N LEU A 209 20.54 -20.20 2.23
CA LEU A 209 20.42 -21.64 2.50
C LEU A 209 21.79 -22.36 2.66
N GLY A 210 22.86 -21.61 2.89
CA GLY A 210 24.22 -22.05 3.20
C GLY A 210 24.63 -21.67 4.63
N PRO A 211 25.74 -22.20 5.14
CA PRO A 211 26.21 -21.90 6.48
C PRO A 211 26.43 -20.38 6.60
N PRO A 212 25.94 -19.75 7.69
CA PRO A 212 26.20 -18.34 7.90
C PRO A 212 27.72 -18.10 7.97
N PRO A 213 28.23 -16.95 7.48
CA PRO A 213 29.62 -16.56 7.70
C PRO A 213 30.00 -16.72 9.18
N ALA A 214 31.23 -17.17 9.47
CA ALA A 214 31.66 -17.50 10.84
C ALA A 214 31.59 -16.31 11.84
N ASP A 215 31.45 -15.10 11.30
CA ASP A 215 31.29 -13.80 11.93
C ASP A 215 29.82 -13.34 12.07
N ALA A 216 28.85 -14.09 11.53
CA ALA A 216 27.41 -13.78 11.60
C ALA A 216 26.82 -13.86 13.02
N ALA A 217 27.55 -14.43 13.99
CA ALA A 217 27.16 -14.42 15.40
C ALA A 217 27.09 -13.00 16.00
N HIS A 218 27.64 -11.99 15.31
CA HIS A 218 27.53 -10.57 15.64
C HIS A 218 26.66 -9.77 14.66
N ALA A 219 25.95 -10.42 13.72
CA ALA A 219 25.00 -9.75 12.82
C ALA A 219 23.62 -9.51 13.49
N ALA A 220 23.61 -9.42 14.82
CA ALA A 220 22.53 -8.76 15.54
C ALA A 220 22.69 -7.26 15.30
N ASP A 221 21.61 -6.61 14.86
CA ASP A 221 21.53 -5.18 14.58
C ASP A 221 22.37 -4.70 13.40
N VAL A 222 21.87 -4.93 12.17
CA VAL A 222 22.15 -3.98 11.09
C VAL A 222 21.48 -2.68 11.52
N ALA A 223 22.22 -1.84 12.24
CA ALA A 223 21.73 -0.59 12.85
C ALA A 223 21.13 0.38 11.80
N ASP A 224 21.43 0.18 10.51
CA ASP A 224 20.87 0.92 9.37
C ASP A 224 19.60 0.30 8.74
N VAL A 225 19.20 -0.92 9.14
CA VAL A 225 17.89 -1.51 8.78
C VAL A 225 16.79 -0.99 9.72
N ALA A 226 17.12 -0.11 10.67
CA ALA A 226 16.20 0.58 11.59
C ALA A 226 15.23 1.55 10.90
N LEU A 227 15.25 1.64 9.57
CA LEU A 227 14.27 2.40 8.80
C LEU A 227 13.01 1.56 8.58
N GLU A 228 11.86 2.10 8.94
CA GLU A 228 10.56 1.47 8.69
C GLU A 228 10.38 1.19 7.18
N HIS A 229 9.94 -0.01 6.84
CA HIS A 229 9.62 -0.42 5.49
C HIS A 229 8.14 -0.75 5.41
N THR A 230 7.51 -0.68 4.23
CA THR A 230 6.04 -0.76 4.21
C THR A 230 5.48 -1.09 2.83
N VAL A 231 4.62 -2.09 2.74
CA VAL A 231 3.75 -2.33 1.59
C VAL A 231 2.31 -2.09 2.02
N ILE A 232 1.72 -1.00 1.54
CA ILE A 232 0.36 -0.59 1.89
C ILE A 232 -0.52 -0.57 0.67
N GLY A 233 -1.81 -0.82 0.85
CA GLY A 233 -2.72 -0.83 -0.27
C GLY A 233 -4.19 -0.76 0.08
N CYS A 234 -4.98 -0.57 -0.97
CA CYS A 234 -6.43 -0.59 -0.92
C CYS A 234 -6.95 -1.53 -2.00
N LEU A 235 -7.71 -2.54 -1.59
CA LEU A 235 -8.52 -3.35 -2.47
C LEU A 235 -9.91 -2.72 -2.62
N VAL A 236 -10.46 -2.79 -3.82
CA VAL A 236 -11.88 -2.49 -4.07
C VAL A 236 -12.55 -3.68 -4.72
N THR A 237 -13.80 -3.96 -4.34
CA THR A 237 -14.57 -5.05 -4.93
C THR A 237 -16.04 -4.71 -5.04
N ASN A 238 -16.72 -5.26 -6.05
CA ASN A 238 -18.17 -5.21 -6.16
C ASN A 238 -18.89 -6.27 -5.28
N ALA A 239 -18.14 -7.20 -4.68
CA ALA A 239 -18.71 -8.27 -3.86
C ALA A 239 -19.46 -7.73 -2.63
N ARG A 240 -20.51 -8.43 -2.20
CA ARG A 240 -21.21 -8.24 -0.93
C ARG A 240 -20.52 -9.04 0.15
N LEU A 241 -19.97 -8.36 1.15
CA LEU A 241 -19.24 -8.97 2.26
C LEU A 241 -19.76 -8.44 3.59
N SER A 242 -19.89 -9.34 4.57
CA SER A 242 -20.03 -8.92 5.97
C SER A 242 -18.72 -8.31 6.47
N LYS A 243 -18.73 -7.60 7.61
CA LYS A 243 -17.50 -7.09 8.23
C LYS A 243 -16.46 -8.19 8.48
N PRO A 244 -16.82 -9.35 9.10
CA PRO A 244 -15.87 -10.46 9.25
C PRO A 244 -15.30 -10.97 7.92
N ASP A 245 -16.14 -11.11 6.88
CA ASP A 245 -15.69 -11.58 5.57
C ASP A 245 -14.79 -10.56 4.87
N ALA A 246 -15.09 -9.26 4.98
CA ALA A 246 -14.27 -8.19 4.44
C ALA A 246 -12.88 -8.14 5.10
N VAL A 247 -12.83 -8.29 6.43
CA VAL A 247 -11.55 -8.38 7.17
C VAL A 247 -10.79 -9.65 6.77
N ARG A 248 -11.48 -10.79 6.66
CA ARG A 248 -10.87 -12.05 6.21
C ARG A 248 -10.30 -11.95 4.79
N ALA A 249 -11.04 -11.34 3.86
CA ALA A 249 -10.57 -11.15 2.49
C ALA A 249 -9.37 -10.19 2.42
N ALA A 250 -9.39 -9.09 3.17
CA ALA A 250 -8.24 -8.17 3.28
C ALA A 250 -7.01 -8.87 3.86
N ASP A 251 -7.21 -9.73 4.86
CA ASP A 251 -6.15 -10.53 5.48
C ASP A 251 -5.54 -11.52 4.49
N LEU A 252 -6.37 -12.35 3.86
CA LEU A 252 -5.90 -13.36 2.92
C LEU A 252 -5.24 -12.76 1.67
N ALA A 253 -5.61 -11.53 1.29
CA ALA A 253 -4.96 -10.79 0.21
C ALA A 253 -3.47 -10.47 0.48
N HIS A 254 -3.01 -10.46 1.74
CA HIS A 254 -1.58 -10.37 2.08
C HIS A 254 -0.76 -11.52 1.48
N THR A 255 -1.39 -12.66 1.15
CA THR A 255 -0.75 -13.73 0.37
C THR A 255 -0.18 -13.20 -0.96
N GLY A 256 -0.79 -12.18 -1.56
CA GLY A 256 -0.26 -11.52 -2.75
C GLY A 256 1.06 -10.79 -2.52
N ILE A 257 1.23 -10.17 -1.34
CA ILE A 257 2.49 -9.56 -0.91
C ILE A 257 3.55 -10.67 -0.80
N ALA A 258 3.29 -11.72 -0.03
CA ALA A 258 4.23 -12.82 0.15
C ALA A 258 4.60 -13.59 -1.14
N ARG A 259 3.71 -13.62 -2.15
CA ARG A 259 4.00 -14.21 -3.48
C ARG A 259 4.84 -13.33 -4.39
N SER A 260 4.93 -12.04 -4.09
CA SER A 260 5.59 -11.06 -4.96
C SER A 260 6.73 -10.33 -4.29
N ILE A 261 6.97 -10.53 -3.00
CA ILE A 261 8.02 -9.86 -2.22
C ILE A 261 8.72 -10.87 -1.33
N SER A 262 10.05 -10.83 -1.28
CA SER A 262 10.86 -11.70 -0.43
C SER A 262 12.07 -10.97 0.17
N PRO A 263 12.23 -10.97 1.50
CA PRO A 263 11.23 -11.33 2.51
C PRO A 263 10.06 -10.35 2.54
N ALA A 264 8.89 -10.81 2.99
CA ALA A 264 7.69 -10.00 3.25
C ALA A 264 7.29 -10.06 4.73
N HIS A 265 6.47 -9.11 5.20
CA HIS A 265 5.89 -9.09 6.56
C HIS A 265 6.92 -9.18 7.68
N THR A 266 8.09 -8.58 7.47
CA THR A 266 9.15 -8.58 8.47
C THR A 266 8.75 -7.72 9.67
N SER A 267 9.47 -7.85 10.79
CA SER A 267 9.24 -6.97 11.94
C SER A 267 9.47 -5.49 11.64
N MET A 268 10.18 -5.19 10.56
CA MET A 268 10.50 -3.84 10.09
C MET A 268 9.47 -3.32 9.08
N ASP A 269 8.59 -4.19 8.58
CA ASP A 269 7.54 -3.80 7.65
C ASP A 269 6.30 -3.28 8.40
N GLY A 270 5.59 -2.31 7.85
CA GLY A 270 4.30 -1.81 8.35
C GLY A 270 3.11 -2.24 7.48
N ASP A 271 3.17 -3.42 6.89
CA ASP A 271 2.24 -3.88 5.85
C ASP A 271 0.77 -3.85 6.30
N ALA A 272 -0.06 -3.17 5.50
CA ALA A 272 -1.47 -2.99 5.77
C ALA A 272 -2.30 -2.93 4.48
N LEU A 273 -3.40 -3.68 4.45
CA LEU A 273 -4.35 -3.71 3.33
C LEU A 273 -5.73 -3.29 3.80
N PHE A 274 -6.27 -2.24 3.17
CA PHE A 274 -7.68 -1.88 3.28
C PHE A 274 -8.50 -2.63 2.23
N LEU A 275 -9.78 -2.85 2.52
CA LEU A 275 -10.75 -3.35 1.55
C LEU A 275 -12.02 -2.50 1.57
N LEU A 276 -12.46 -2.07 0.39
CA LEU A 276 -13.71 -1.34 0.16
C LEU A 276 -14.62 -2.20 -0.73
N SER A 277 -15.71 -2.69 -0.16
CA SER A 277 -16.65 -3.58 -0.85
C SER A 277 -17.95 -2.83 -1.16
N ALA A 278 -18.26 -2.62 -2.44
CA ALA A 278 -19.41 -1.83 -2.91
C ALA A 278 -20.78 -2.51 -2.71
N GLN A 279 -20.82 -3.74 -2.16
CA GLN A 279 -22.06 -4.43 -1.78
C GLN A 279 -23.05 -4.67 -2.94
N GLN A 280 -22.55 -5.02 -4.13
CA GLN A 280 -23.37 -5.15 -5.34
C GLN A 280 -23.72 -6.61 -5.66
N VAL A 281 -22.73 -7.51 -5.64
CA VAL A 281 -22.87 -8.89 -6.12
C VAL A 281 -22.56 -9.89 -5.01
N ASP A 282 -23.41 -10.90 -4.80
CA ASP A 282 -23.14 -11.94 -3.81
C ASP A 282 -21.94 -12.80 -4.24
N ALA A 283 -21.03 -13.07 -3.31
CA ALA A 283 -19.78 -13.78 -3.60
C ALA A 283 -19.37 -14.67 -2.42
N SER A 284 -18.64 -15.74 -2.72
CA SER A 284 -17.86 -16.43 -1.69
C SER A 284 -16.68 -15.56 -1.26
N VAL A 285 -16.45 -15.46 0.05
CA VAL A 285 -15.27 -14.78 0.60
C VAL A 285 -13.96 -15.39 0.08
N ASP A 286 -13.93 -16.69 -0.18
CA ASP A 286 -12.73 -17.38 -0.68
C ASP A 286 -12.42 -16.97 -2.13
N LEU A 287 -13.44 -16.75 -2.96
CA LEU A 287 -13.25 -16.24 -4.33
C LEU A 287 -12.69 -14.81 -4.30
N VAL A 288 -13.25 -13.95 -3.44
CA VAL A 288 -12.75 -12.57 -3.29
C VAL A 288 -11.30 -12.57 -2.78
N ALA A 289 -10.98 -13.44 -1.81
CA ALA A 289 -9.64 -13.59 -1.27
C ALA A 289 -8.62 -14.05 -2.32
N ASP A 290 -8.96 -15.05 -3.15
CA ASP A 290 -8.06 -15.52 -4.23
C ASP A 290 -7.82 -14.43 -5.29
N LEU A 291 -8.89 -13.78 -5.77
CA LEU A 291 -8.78 -12.67 -6.71
C LEU A 291 -7.99 -11.51 -6.11
N GLY A 292 -8.21 -11.19 -4.83
CA GLY A 292 -7.48 -10.17 -4.09
C GLY A 292 -6.00 -10.46 -3.99
N ALA A 293 -5.60 -11.68 -3.63
CA ALA A 293 -4.19 -12.07 -3.59
C ALA A 293 -3.52 -11.97 -4.96
N ARG A 294 -4.21 -12.35 -6.05
CA ARG A 294 -3.71 -12.19 -7.42
C ARG A 294 -3.58 -10.72 -7.83
N ALA A 295 -4.59 -9.90 -7.50
CA ALA A 295 -4.60 -8.48 -7.81
C ALA A 295 -3.46 -7.75 -7.08
N VAL A 296 -3.24 -8.05 -5.79
CA VAL A 296 -2.15 -7.48 -5.00
C VAL A 296 -0.79 -7.83 -5.60
N ALA A 297 -0.53 -9.11 -5.91
CA ALA A 297 0.74 -9.53 -6.50
C ALA A 297 1.00 -8.84 -7.86
N ALA A 298 -0.02 -8.77 -8.71
CA ALA A 298 0.08 -8.10 -10.01
C ALA A 298 0.28 -6.58 -9.88
N ALA A 299 -0.41 -5.93 -8.95
CA ALA A 299 -0.28 -4.50 -8.67
C ALA A 299 1.12 -4.14 -8.17
N ILE A 300 1.70 -4.95 -7.28
CA ILE A 300 3.08 -4.77 -6.78
C ILE A 300 4.09 -4.83 -7.93
N ARG A 301 3.96 -5.82 -8.82
CA ARG A 301 4.83 -5.94 -9.99
C ARG A 301 4.64 -4.77 -10.94
N SER A 302 3.40 -4.37 -11.18
CA SER A 302 3.10 -3.21 -12.00
C SER A 302 3.75 -1.93 -11.45
N ALA A 303 3.79 -1.77 -10.12
CA ALA A 303 4.40 -0.61 -9.49
C ALA A 303 5.88 -0.44 -9.86
N VAL A 304 6.66 -1.51 -9.82
CA VAL A 304 8.10 -1.48 -10.14
C VAL A 304 8.38 -1.43 -11.65
N ARG A 305 7.50 -2.03 -12.47
CA ARG A 305 7.58 -1.94 -13.95
C ARG A 305 7.35 -0.55 -14.51
N HIS A 306 6.61 0.29 -13.79
CA HIS A 306 6.32 1.66 -14.19
C HIS A 306 7.14 2.69 -13.41
N ALA A 307 8.08 2.26 -12.56
CA ALA A 307 8.82 3.15 -11.68
C ALA A 307 9.88 3.96 -12.46
N ASP A 308 9.88 5.28 -12.28
CA ASP A 308 10.95 6.16 -12.74
C ASP A 308 11.98 6.37 -11.63
N GLY A 309 13.26 6.16 -11.93
CA GLY A 309 14.36 6.33 -10.97
C GLY A 309 14.42 7.71 -10.33
N MET A 310 14.97 7.78 -9.12
CA MET A 310 15.25 9.02 -8.39
C MET A 310 16.69 8.99 -7.84
N PRO A 311 17.26 10.13 -7.38
CA PRO A 311 18.60 10.15 -6.81
C PRO A 311 18.78 9.07 -5.73
N GLY A 312 19.81 8.24 -5.88
CA GLY A 312 20.12 7.11 -5.00
C GLY A 312 19.35 5.81 -5.29
N PHE A 313 18.20 5.87 -5.96
CA PHE A 313 17.33 4.72 -6.23
C PHE A 313 16.94 4.67 -7.72
N PRO A 314 17.73 3.99 -8.56
CA PRO A 314 17.41 3.85 -9.98
C PRO A 314 16.18 2.95 -10.18
N ALA A 315 15.51 3.10 -11.32
CA ALA A 315 14.59 2.09 -11.81
C ALA A 315 15.37 0.79 -12.08
N ASP A 316 14.77 -0.36 -11.75
CA ASP A 316 15.45 -1.64 -11.90
C ASP A 316 15.38 -2.10 -13.37
N PRO A 317 16.52 -2.34 -14.05
CA PRO A 317 16.51 -2.75 -15.45
C PRO A 317 15.83 -4.10 -15.68
N ARG A 318 15.70 -4.95 -14.64
CA ARG A 318 15.00 -6.25 -14.72
C ARG A 318 13.49 -6.10 -14.87
N ALA A 319 12.94 -4.91 -14.61
CA ALA A 319 11.51 -4.66 -14.68
C ALA A 319 10.98 -4.46 -16.12
N HIS A 320 11.87 -4.35 -17.11
CA HIS A 320 11.59 -4.11 -18.53
C HIS A 320 12.09 -5.25 -19.41
#